data_AF-A0A920U1I2-F1
#
_entry.id   AF-A0A920U1I2-F1
#
_cell.length_a   1.000
_cell.length_b   1.000
_cell.length_c   1.000
_cell.angle_alpha   90.00
_cell.angle_beta   90.00
_cell.angle_gamma   90.00
#
_symmetry.space_group_name_H-M   'P 1'
#
loop_
_entity.id
_entity.type
_entity.pdbx_description
1 polymer ?
#
loop_
_entity_poly.entity_id
_entity_poly.type
_entity_poly.pdbx_seq_one_letter_code
_entity_poly.pdbx_strand_id
1 'polypeptide(L)'
;MASLAGSHEVMLVARHDGSLAPDVRPLVRLNVTVIVESEGRREQGSAGGGGRFGYNWFMEAERAEEFARDAVRQALINLEATDSPAGTMTVVLGPGWPGILLHEAIGHGLEGDFNRKQTSAFSGRVGEQVASTQCTVVDDGTLPDRRGSLSVDDEGTPTASTVLIENGILKGYMQDTLNARLMGVSTTGKAAGNRTPTCRCRV
;
A
#
# COMPACT_ATOMS: atom_id res chain seq x y z
N MET A 1 -1.05 1.20 -25.41
CA MET A 1 0.30 0.77 -25.00
C MET A 1 0.17 -0.22 -23.86
N ALA A 2 0.93 -1.31 -23.89
CA ALA A 2 1.03 -2.25 -22.78
C ALA A 2 2.51 -2.42 -22.40
N SER A 3 2.80 -2.48 -21.11
CA SER A 3 4.14 -2.74 -20.59
C SER A 3 4.12 -3.85 -19.55
N LEU A 4 5.10 -4.74 -19.64
CA LEU A 4 5.32 -5.81 -18.69
C LEU A 4 6.67 -5.58 -18.01
N ALA A 5 6.67 -5.61 -16.68
CA ALA A 5 7.87 -5.45 -15.87
C ALA A 5 7.98 -6.60 -14.88
N GLY A 6 9.21 -7.02 -14.60
CA GLY A 6 9.48 -7.94 -13.52
C GLY A 6 10.86 -7.72 -12.91
N SER A 7 10.99 -8.05 -11.65
CA SER A 7 12.23 -8.01 -10.89
C SER A 7 12.38 -9.30 -10.08
N HIS A 8 13.63 -9.73 -9.96
CA HIS A 8 14.03 -10.82 -9.09
C HIS A 8 15.19 -10.32 -8.23
N GLU A 9 14.91 -10.08 -6.95
CA GLU A 9 15.86 -9.55 -5.99
C GLU A 9 16.21 -10.65 -4.98
N VAL A 10 17.49 -10.84 -4.72
CA VAL A 10 18.01 -11.75 -3.69
C VAL A 10 18.80 -10.91 -2.71
N MET A 11 18.50 -11.05 -1.42
CA MET A 11 19.15 -10.27 -0.37
C MET A 11 19.51 -11.13 0.83
N LEU A 12 20.47 -10.64 1.61
CA LEU A 12 20.87 -11.17 2.90
C LEU A 12 21.18 -9.99 3.83
N VAL A 13 20.49 -9.91 4.96
CA VAL A 13 20.84 -8.98 6.04
C VAL A 13 21.75 -9.70 7.03
N ALA A 14 22.88 -9.09 7.36
CA ALA A 14 23.78 -9.52 8.42
C ALA A 14 23.94 -8.42 9.45
N ARG A 15 23.69 -8.72 10.73
CA ARG A 15 23.70 -7.73 11.82
C ARG A 15 24.78 -8.02 12.84
N HIS A 16 25.16 -6.97 13.57
CA HIS A 16 26.17 -7.04 14.64
C HIS A 16 25.74 -7.93 15.82
N ASP A 17 24.43 -8.15 15.99
CA ASP A 17 23.84 -9.08 16.96
C ASP A 17 23.96 -10.56 16.54
N GLY A 18 24.56 -10.83 15.37
CA GLY A 18 24.78 -12.18 14.83
C GLY A 18 23.60 -12.71 14.01
N SER A 19 22.51 -11.97 13.88
CA SER A 19 21.38 -12.39 13.05
C SER A 19 21.71 -12.34 11.54
N LEU A 20 21.19 -13.35 10.84
CA LEU A 20 21.29 -13.50 9.39
C LEU A 20 19.90 -13.79 8.82
N ALA A 21 19.44 -12.95 7.89
CA ALA A 21 18.10 -13.04 7.32
C ALA A 21 18.15 -12.94 5.78
N PRO A 22 18.01 -14.06 5.06
CA PRO A 22 17.90 -14.06 3.61
C PRO A 22 16.46 -13.83 3.13
N ASP A 23 16.30 -13.25 1.93
CA ASP A 23 15.01 -13.18 1.23
C ASP A 23 15.17 -13.27 -0.28
N VAL A 24 14.15 -13.80 -0.95
CA VAL A 24 14.04 -13.86 -2.41
C VAL A 24 12.71 -13.22 -2.81
N ARG A 25 12.80 -12.12 -3.55
CA ARG A 25 11.69 -11.18 -3.78
C ARG A 25 11.37 -11.10 -5.28
N PRO A 26 10.58 -12.04 -5.83
CA PRO A 26 10.01 -11.86 -7.16
C PRO A 26 8.96 -10.74 -7.11
N LEU A 27 8.83 -9.99 -8.19
CA LEU A 27 7.75 -9.03 -8.37
C LEU A 27 7.49 -8.84 -9.85
N VAL A 28 6.23 -8.98 -10.28
CA VAL A 28 5.82 -8.72 -11.66
C VAL A 28 4.70 -7.67 -11.68
N ARG A 29 4.61 -6.92 -12.78
CA ARG A 29 3.56 -5.93 -13.01
C ARG A 29 3.23 -5.80 -14.49
N LEU A 30 1.95 -5.84 -14.82
CA LEU A 30 1.41 -5.48 -16.12
C LEU A 30 0.74 -4.11 -16.00
N ASN A 31 1.01 -3.20 -16.94
CA ASN A 31 0.28 -1.95 -17.08
C ASN A 31 -0.26 -1.84 -18.51
N VAL A 32 -1.51 -1.39 -18.61
CA VAL A 32 -2.19 -1.10 -19.86
C VAL A 32 -2.63 0.35 -19.83
N THR A 33 -2.33 1.08 -20.91
CA THR A 33 -2.79 2.45 -21.12
C THR A 33 -3.39 2.55 -22.51
N VAL A 34 -4.58 3.13 -22.59
CA VAL A 34 -5.30 3.33 -23.84
C VAL A 34 -5.62 4.80 -24.02
N ILE A 35 -5.68 5.22 -25.27
CA ILE A 35 -6.11 6.56 -25.66
C ILE A 35 -7.30 6.35 -26.59
N VAL A 36 -8.39 7.06 -26.33
CA VAL A 36 -9.61 7.06 -27.16
C VAL A 36 -9.82 8.44 -27.75
N GLU A 37 -10.46 8.51 -28.90
CA GLU A 37 -10.79 9.76 -29.58
C GLU A 37 -12.21 9.68 -30.13
N SER A 38 -12.97 10.76 -29.94
CA SER A 38 -14.30 10.94 -30.53
C SER A 38 -14.55 12.42 -30.77
N GLU A 39 -14.97 12.77 -31.98
CA GLU A 39 -15.32 14.15 -32.38
C GLU A 39 -14.20 15.17 -32.06
N GLY A 40 -12.93 14.75 -32.16
CA GLY A 40 -11.77 15.58 -31.87
C GLY A 40 -11.39 15.67 -30.39
N ARG A 41 -12.22 15.17 -29.46
CA ARG A 41 -11.88 15.04 -28.03
C ARG A 41 -11.08 13.76 -27.80
N ARG A 42 -9.98 13.85 -27.07
CA ARG A 42 -9.13 12.72 -26.70
C ARG A 42 -9.08 12.54 -25.21
N GLU A 43 -9.19 11.30 -24.76
CA GLU A 43 -9.03 10.93 -23.34
C GLU A 43 -8.23 9.64 -23.20
N GLN A 44 -7.76 9.40 -21.99
CA GLN A 44 -6.95 8.22 -21.66
C GLN A 44 -7.50 7.47 -20.45
N GLY A 45 -7.19 6.18 -20.40
CA GLY A 45 -7.50 5.30 -19.28
C GLY A 45 -6.39 4.28 -19.06
N SER A 46 -6.26 3.80 -17.83
CA SER A 46 -5.19 2.88 -17.46
C SER A 46 -5.64 1.86 -16.43
N ALA A 47 -5.24 0.62 -16.62
CA ALA A 47 -5.41 -0.42 -15.62
C ALA A 47 -4.17 -1.30 -15.58
N GLY A 48 -3.98 -1.98 -14.47
CA GLY A 48 -2.81 -2.81 -14.28
C GLY A 48 -2.71 -3.32 -12.86
N GLY A 49 -1.79 -4.25 -12.67
CA GLY A 49 -1.63 -4.93 -11.42
C GLY A 49 -0.51 -5.95 -11.48
N GLY A 50 -0.36 -6.68 -10.39
CA GLY A 50 0.65 -7.70 -10.23
C GLY A 50 0.96 -7.95 -8.76
N GLY A 51 2.02 -8.69 -8.52
CA GLY A 51 2.37 -9.19 -7.20
C GLY A 51 3.64 -10.01 -7.23
N ARG A 52 3.87 -10.78 -6.18
CA ARG A 52 5.12 -11.51 -5.97
C ARG A 52 5.01 -12.95 -6.48
N PHE A 53 4.93 -13.10 -7.79
CA PHE A 53 4.77 -14.38 -8.50
C PHE A 53 5.30 -14.29 -9.93
N GLY A 54 5.24 -15.39 -10.69
CA GLY A 54 5.62 -15.42 -12.11
C GLY A 54 4.55 -14.86 -13.05
N TYR A 55 4.95 -14.59 -14.30
CA TYR A 55 4.07 -13.99 -15.32
C TYR A 55 2.85 -14.83 -15.70
N ASN A 56 2.88 -16.15 -15.46
CA ASN A 56 1.75 -17.05 -15.73
C ASN A 56 0.46 -16.58 -15.06
N TRP A 57 0.56 -15.89 -13.93
CA TRP A 57 -0.58 -15.31 -13.24
C TRP A 57 -1.42 -14.39 -14.14
N PHE A 58 -0.84 -13.67 -15.10
CA PHE A 58 -1.58 -12.82 -16.03
C PHE A 58 -2.31 -13.59 -17.14
N MET A 59 -1.85 -14.81 -17.44
CA MET A 59 -2.42 -15.67 -18.48
C MET A 59 -3.62 -16.47 -17.96
N GLU A 60 -3.80 -16.54 -16.64
CA GLU A 60 -4.92 -17.19 -15.98
C GLU A 60 -6.15 -16.27 -15.93
N ALA A 61 -7.34 -16.88 -16.02
CA ALA A 61 -8.63 -16.23 -15.79
C ALA A 61 -8.83 -14.91 -16.58
N GLU A 62 -8.24 -14.81 -17.78
CA GLU A 62 -8.31 -13.63 -18.64
C GLU A 62 -7.85 -12.32 -17.98
N ARG A 63 -7.04 -12.37 -16.91
CA ARG A 63 -6.67 -11.16 -16.13
C ARG A 63 -6.02 -10.06 -16.97
N ALA A 64 -5.17 -10.42 -17.94
CA ALA A 64 -4.58 -9.46 -18.86
C ALA A 64 -5.62 -8.75 -19.73
N GLU A 65 -6.64 -9.48 -20.18
CA GLU A 65 -7.75 -8.94 -20.98
C GLU A 65 -8.70 -8.11 -20.11
N GLU A 66 -8.93 -8.49 -18.86
CA GLU A 66 -9.67 -7.70 -17.88
C GLU A 66 -9.02 -6.32 -17.69
N PHE A 67 -7.69 -6.26 -17.51
CA PHE A 67 -7.00 -4.96 -17.47
C PHE A 67 -7.15 -4.16 -18.77
N ALA A 68 -7.12 -4.81 -19.93
CA ALA A 68 -7.38 -4.11 -21.19
C ALA A 68 -8.80 -3.53 -21.25
N ARG A 69 -9.80 -4.33 -20.86
CA ARG A 69 -11.22 -3.91 -20.79
C ARG A 69 -11.41 -2.76 -19.80
N ASP A 70 -10.78 -2.83 -18.62
CA ASP A 70 -10.88 -1.78 -17.60
C ASP A 70 -10.17 -0.48 -18.02
N ALA A 71 -9.02 -0.56 -18.68
CA ALA A 71 -8.36 0.61 -19.22
C ALA A 71 -9.24 1.33 -20.25
N VAL A 72 -9.89 0.57 -21.15
CA VAL A 72 -10.87 1.10 -22.12
C VAL A 72 -12.07 1.71 -21.41
N ARG A 73 -12.66 0.98 -20.45
CA ARG A 73 -13.80 1.46 -19.68
C ARG A 73 -13.49 2.79 -18.98
N GLN A 74 -12.33 2.90 -18.35
CA GLN A 74 -11.92 4.16 -17.71
C GLN A 74 -11.75 5.30 -18.72
N ALA A 75 -11.13 5.02 -19.88
CA ALA A 75 -10.94 6.03 -20.92
C ALA A 75 -12.27 6.55 -21.47
N LEU A 76 -13.26 5.67 -21.67
CA LEU A 76 -14.60 6.02 -22.12
C LEU A 76 -15.37 6.83 -21.06
N ILE A 77 -15.28 6.43 -19.78
CA ILE A 77 -15.86 7.21 -18.67
C ILE A 77 -15.27 8.63 -18.65
N ASN A 78 -13.96 8.78 -18.81
CA ASN A 78 -13.31 10.08 -18.86
C ASN A 78 -13.75 10.90 -20.09
N LEU A 79 -13.98 10.25 -21.23
CA LEU A 79 -14.45 10.89 -22.46
C LEU A 79 -15.86 11.49 -22.31
N GLU A 80 -16.71 10.84 -21.52
CA GLU A 80 -18.08 11.29 -21.23
C GLU A 80 -18.16 12.22 -20.00
N ALA A 81 -17.07 12.35 -19.23
CA ALA A 81 -17.06 13.10 -17.99
C ALA A 81 -17.33 14.59 -18.21
N THR A 82 -18.05 15.17 -17.23
CA THR A 82 -18.37 16.60 -17.10
C THR A 82 -17.70 17.18 -15.85
N ASP A 83 -17.81 18.48 -15.66
CA ASP A 83 -17.22 19.17 -14.52
C ASP A 83 -17.75 18.62 -13.19
N SER A 84 -16.83 18.34 -12.27
CA SER A 84 -17.17 17.87 -10.93
C SER A 84 -17.66 19.03 -10.04
N PRO A 85 -18.64 18.79 -9.15
CA PRO A 85 -19.10 19.81 -8.22
C PRO A 85 -17.99 20.25 -7.25
N ALA A 86 -18.00 21.52 -6.86
CA ALA A 86 -17.04 22.11 -5.93
C ALA A 86 -17.63 22.30 -4.53
N GLY A 87 -16.82 22.12 -3.49
CA GLY A 87 -17.17 22.36 -2.09
C GLY A 87 -17.18 21.10 -1.23
N THR A 88 -17.50 21.27 0.05
CA THR A 88 -17.61 20.15 1.00
C THR A 88 -18.86 19.32 0.69
N MET A 89 -18.67 18.03 0.47
CA MET A 89 -19.76 17.08 0.20
C MET A 89 -19.44 15.70 0.76
N THR A 90 -20.47 14.88 0.90
CA THR A 90 -20.31 13.46 1.25
C THR A 90 -19.74 12.70 0.06
N VAL A 91 -18.67 11.93 0.30
CA VAL A 91 -18.01 11.10 -0.71
C VAL A 91 -18.09 9.64 -0.29
N VAL A 92 -18.51 8.78 -1.21
CA VAL A 92 -18.47 7.32 -1.03
C VAL A 92 -17.26 6.78 -1.78
N LEU A 93 -16.34 6.14 -1.05
CA LEU A 93 -15.14 5.54 -1.62
C LEU A 93 -15.40 4.07 -1.93
N GLY A 94 -15.08 3.66 -3.16
CA GLY A 94 -15.09 2.25 -3.54
C GLY A 94 -13.99 1.46 -2.81
N PRO A 95 -14.10 0.12 -2.75
CA PRO A 95 -13.07 -0.72 -2.16
C PRO A 95 -11.79 -0.75 -3.01
N GLY A 96 -10.68 -1.21 -2.44
CA GLY A 96 -9.43 -1.42 -3.16
C GLY A 96 -8.53 -0.18 -3.19
N TRP A 97 -8.17 0.27 -4.40
CA TRP A 97 -7.21 1.38 -4.58
C TRP A 97 -7.61 2.72 -3.93
N PRO A 98 -8.89 3.11 -3.82
CA PRO A 98 -9.29 4.29 -3.05
C PRO A 98 -8.87 4.24 -1.56
N GLY A 99 -8.44 3.07 -1.07
CA GLY A 99 -7.73 2.92 0.21
C GLY A 99 -6.44 3.74 0.32
N ILE A 100 -5.96 4.37 -0.76
CA ILE A 100 -4.91 5.41 -0.71
C ILE A 100 -5.22 6.51 0.32
N LEU A 101 -6.51 6.80 0.58
CA LEU A 101 -6.89 7.71 1.66
C LEU A 101 -6.27 7.28 3.00
N LEU A 102 -6.28 5.97 3.31
CA LEU A 102 -5.70 5.44 4.54
C LEU A 102 -4.18 5.58 4.56
N HIS A 103 -3.53 5.41 3.40
CA HIS A 103 -2.10 5.56 3.26
C HIS A 103 -1.65 6.99 3.58
N GLU A 104 -2.33 7.98 3.00
CA GLU A 104 -1.98 9.40 3.16
C GLU A 104 -2.44 9.96 4.51
N ALA A 105 -3.70 9.72 4.89
CA ALA A 105 -4.29 10.34 6.08
C ALA A 105 -3.75 9.76 7.39
N ILE A 106 -3.31 8.51 7.37
CA ILE A 106 -2.96 7.76 8.59
C ILE A 106 -1.62 7.06 8.43
N GLY A 107 -1.39 6.34 7.34
CA GLY A 107 -0.22 5.48 7.12
C GLY A 107 1.10 6.18 7.46
N HIS A 108 1.43 7.24 6.71
CA HIS A 108 2.65 8.02 6.97
C HIS A 108 2.66 8.68 8.36
N GLY A 109 1.52 9.18 8.82
CA GLY A 109 1.38 9.77 10.15
C GLY A 109 1.67 8.80 11.31
N LEU A 110 1.59 7.49 11.07
CA LEU A 110 1.86 6.43 12.06
C LEU A 110 3.22 5.75 11.87
N GLU A 111 4.12 6.31 11.06
CA GLU A 111 5.52 5.90 11.02
C GLU A 111 6.25 6.36 12.30
N GLY A 112 7.03 5.46 12.90
CA GLY A 112 7.61 5.64 14.24
C GLY A 112 8.63 6.77 14.33
N ASP A 113 9.29 7.11 13.22
CA ASP A 113 10.30 8.16 13.20
C ASP A 113 9.69 9.57 13.37
N PHE A 114 8.55 9.86 12.73
CA PHE A 114 7.82 11.12 12.92
C PHE A 114 7.23 11.22 14.33
N ASN A 115 6.70 10.12 14.86
CA ASN A 115 6.11 10.09 16.19
C ASN A 115 7.17 10.22 17.30
N ARG A 116 8.34 9.60 17.12
CA ARG A 116 9.50 9.79 18.01
C ARG A 116 10.01 11.22 17.97
N LYS A 117 10.08 11.84 16.78
CA LYS A 117 10.50 13.24 16.60
C LYS A 117 9.43 14.27 17.00
N GLN A 118 8.24 13.83 17.37
CA GLN A 118 7.09 14.68 17.69
C GLN A 118 6.65 15.59 16.54
N THR A 119 6.90 15.19 15.29
CA THR A 119 6.51 15.95 14.10
C THR A 119 5.21 15.44 13.49
N SER A 120 4.72 14.28 13.92
CA SER A 120 3.42 13.74 13.50
C SER A 120 2.27 14.33 14.32
N ALA A 121 1.12 14.55 13.69
CA ALA A 121 -0.14 14.88 14.37
C ALA A 121 -0.65 13.77 15.31
N PHE A 122 -0.08 12.56 15.22
CA PHE A 122 -0.42 11.40 16.06
C PHE A 122 0.52 11.23 17.27
N SER A 123 1.54 12.07 17.39
CA SER A 123 2.57 11.94 18.43
C SER A 123 1.95 12.01 19.82
N GLY A 124 2.18 10.97 20.63
CA GLY A 124 1.67 10.90 22.01
C GLY A 124 0.19 10.57 22.15
N ARG A 125 -0.51 10.24 21.05
CA ARG A 125 -1.96 10.00 21.04
C ARG A 125 -2.35 8.52 21.14
N VAL A 126 -1.41 7.63 21.48
CA VAL A 126 -1.69 6.20 21.65
C VAL A 126 -2.70 6.03 22.79
N GLY A 127 -3.77 5.29 22.53
CA GLY A 127 -4.92 5.13 23.43
C GLY A 127 -6.04 6.15 23.20
N GLU A 128 -5.82 7.18 22.39
CA GLU A 128 -6.86 8.14 22.04
C GLU A 128 -7.70 7.69 20.83
N GLN A 129 -8.91 8.22 20.75
CA GLN A 129 -9.74 8.07 19.57
C GLN A 129 -9.27 9.02 18.46
N VAL A 130 -8.80 8.43 17.36
CA VAL A 130 -8.24 9.14 16.20
C VAL A 130 -9.05 8.93 14.91
N ALA A 131 -10.01 8.01 14.92
CA ALA A 131 -10.94 7.76 13.82
C ALA A 131 -12.34 7.41 14.34
N SER A 132 -13.28 7.20 13.41
CA SER A 132 -14.62 6.65 13.75
C SER A 132 -14.48 5.31 14.47
N THR A 133 -15.40 5.00 15.38
CA THR A 133 -15.44 3.71 16.08
C THR A 133 -15.66 2.52 15.15
N GLN A 134 -16.11 2.77 13.92
CA GLN A 134 -16.25 1.77 12.86
C GLN A 134 -14.94 1.44 12.13
N CYS A 135 -13.85 2.16 12.42
CA CYS A 135 -12.59 2.01 11.69
C CYS A 135 -11.61 1.15 12.47
N THR A 136 -11.20 0.02 11.88
CA THR A 136 -10.02 -0.73 12.30
C THR A 136 -9.02 -0.76 11.16
N VAL A 137 -7.82 -0.20 11.38
CA VAL A 137 -6.75 -0.08 10.38
C VAL A 137 -5.59 -0.98 10.75
N VAL A 138 -5.22 -1.87 9.81
CA VAL A 138 -4.11 -2.82 9.95
C VAL A 138 -3.11 -2.59 8.84
N ASP A 139 -1.83 -2.62 9.17
CA ASP A 139 -0.75 -2.76 8.20
C ASP A 139 -0.21 -4.20 8.22
N ASP A 140 -0.41 -4.91 7.12
CA ASP A 140 -0.17 -6.35 7.04
C ASP A 140 0.88 -6.69 5.98
N GLY A 141 2.05 -7.12 6.43
CA GLY A 141 3.13 -7.58 5.57
C GLY A 141 3.13 -9.09 5.31
N THR A 142 2.20 -9.84 5.92
CA THR A 142 2.19 -11.31 5.95
C THR A 142 1.34 -11.92 4.84
N LEU A 143 0.62 -11.10 4.08
CA LEU A 143 -0.31 -11.58 3.06
C LEU A 143 0.48 -12.26 1.92
N PRO A 144 0.18 -13.52 1.57
CA PRO A 144 0.89 -14.22 0.52
C PRO A 144 0.73 -13.49 -0.82
N ASP A 145 1.79 -13.51 -1.63
CA ASP A 145 1.82 -13.08 -3.03
C ASP A 145 1.50 -11.60 -3.29
N ARG A 146 1.24 -10.79 -2.25
CA ARG A 146 0.94 -9.36 -2.40
C ARG A 146 2.19 -8.56 -2.69
N ARG A 147 2.03 -7.55 -3.56
CA ARG A 147 3.08 -6.58 -3.91
C ARG A 147 3.76 -5.93 -2.69
N GLY A 148 2.97 -5.59 -1.65
CA GLY A 148 3.45 -4.92 -0.44
C GLY A 148 4.03 -5.84 0.64
N SER A 149 3.82 -7.16 0.53
CA SER A 149 4.29 -8.13 1.53
C SER A 149 5.76 -8.48 1.35
N LEU A 150 6.42 -8.91 2.43
CA LEU A 150 7.82 -9.37 2.43
C LEU A 150 7.97 -10.51 3.43
N SER A 151 8.94 -11.41 3.21
CA SER A 151 9.28 -12.43 4.21
C SER A 151 9.98 -11.79 5.41
N VAL A 152 10.94 -10.90 5.13
CA VAL A 152 11.64 -10.07 6.10
C VAL A 152 11.76 -8.64 5.57
N ASP A 153 11.74 -7.66 6.46
CA ASP A 153 12.03 -6.26 6.13
C ASP A 153 13.52 -6.06 5.79
N ASP A 154 13.91 -4.83 5.45
CA ASP A 154 15.28 -4.54 5.02
C ASP A 154 16.29 -4.53 6.19
N GLU A 155 15.81 -4.74 7.41
CA GLU A 155 16.62 -4.96 8.61
C GLU A 155 16.62 -6.43 9.07
N GLY A 156 16.02 -7.34 8.29
CA GLY A 156 15.97 -8.77 8.57
C GLY A 156 14.93 -9.18 9.60
N THR A 157 14.01 -8.28 9.97
CA THR A 157 12.90 -8.59 10.87
C THR A 157 11.77 -9.23 10.08
N PRO A 158 11.23 -10.40 10.49
CA PRO A 158 10.04 -10.98 9.87
C PRO A 158 8.89 -9.97 9.86
N THR A 159 8.17 -9.88 8.74
CA THR A 159 7.02 -8.98 8.68
C THR A 159 5.87 -9.50 9.55
N ALA A 160 5.06 -8.57 10.04
CA ALA A 160 3.90 -8.88 10.87
C ALA A 160 2.65 -8.15 10.39
N SER A 161 1.50 -8.61 10.90
CA SER A 161 0.22 -7.92 10.83
C SER A 161 0.09 -7.04 12.08
N THR A 162 0.17 -5.73 11.88
CA THR A 162 0.18 -4.75 12.98
C THR A 162 -1.13 -3.96 12.97
N VAL A 163 -1.89 -4.08 14.05
CA VAL A 163 -3.09 -3.25 14.25
C VAL A 163 -2.65 -1.85 14.65
N LEU A 164 -2.91 -0.88 13.78
CA LEU A 164 -2.56 0.53 14.02
C LEU A 164 -3.71 1.27 14.70
N ILE A 165 -4.95 1.03 14.24
CA ILE A 165 -6.15 1.58 14.84
C ILE A 165 -7.14 0.42 15.07
N GLU A 166 -7.73 0.33 16.25
CA GLU A 166 -8.76 -0.64 16.57
C GLU A 166 -10.02 0.09 17.08
N ASN A 167 -11.13 -0.07 16.36
CA ASN A 167 -12.41 0.59 16.68
C ASN A 167 -12.24 2.11 16.95
N GLY A 168 -11.49 2.78 16.09
CA GLY A 168 -11.18 4.21 16.19
C GLY A 168 -10.05 4.60 17.15
N ILE A 169 -9.55 3.67 17.97
CA ILE A 169 -8.50 3.93 18.97
C ILE A 169 -7.10 3.65 18.40
N LEU A 170 -6.19 4.61 18.52
CA LEU A 170 -4.79 4.44 18.11
C LEU A 170 -4.08 3.43 19.03
N LYS A 171 -3.49 2.38 18.46
CA LYS A 171 -2.84 1.30 19.21
C LYS A 171 -1.32 1.38 19.23
N GLY A 172 -0.71 1.98 18.22
CA GLY A 172 0.73 2.07 18.10
C GLY A 172 1.18 2.61 16.76
N TYR A 173 2.48 2.48 16.51
CA TYR A 173 3.16 2.99 15.33
C TYR A 173 3.89 1.86 14.60
N MET A 174 4.20 2.07 13.32
CA MET A 174 5.09 1.20 12.56
C MET A 174 6.54 1.53 12.93
N GLN A 175 7.34 0.51 13.22
CA GLN A 175 8.69 0.67 13.78
C GLN A 175 9.76 -0.05 12.97
N ASP A 176 10.89 0.64 12.79
CA ASP A 176 12.19 0.05 12.49
C ASP A 176 12.95 -0.26 13.80
N THR A 177 14.13 -0.91 13.70
CA THR A 177 14.95 -1.25 14.88
C THR A 177 15.36 -0.01 15.67
N LEU A 178 15.73 1.08 14.97
CA LEU A 178 16.24 2.30 15.61
C LEU A 178 15.16 2.99 16.46
N ASN A 179 14.00 3.27 15.87
CA ASN A 179 12.91 3.97 16.54
C ASN A 179 12.24 3.08 17.59
N ALA A 180 12.10 1.77 17.34
CA ALA A 180 11.68 0.81 18.35
C ALA A 180 12.54 0.92 19.63
N ARG A 181 13.87 0.88 19.46
CA ARG A 181 14.82 1.01 20.58
C ARG A 181 14.71 2.35 21.29
N LEU A 182 14.61 3.46 20.55
CA LEU A 182 14.54 4.80 21.14
C LEU A 182 13.21 5.07 21.85
N MET A 183 12.12 4.42 21.41
CA MET A 183 10.79 4.55 22.01
C MET A 183 10.51 3.46 23.08
N GLY A 184 11.41 2.50 23.28
CA GLY A 184 11.25 1.42 24.25
C GLY A 184 10.15 0.41 23.88
N VAL A 185 9.91 0.20 22.58
CA VAL A 185 8.89 -0.72 22.04
C VAL A 185 9.53 -1.80 21.15
N SER A 186 8.75 -2.82 20.78
CA SER A 186 9.19 -3.86 19.83
C SER A 186 9.18 -3.37 18.38
N THR A 187 9.98 -3.99 17.53
CA THR A 187 9.92 -3.78 16.07
C THR A 187 8.64 -4.38 15.49
N THR A 188 8.18 -3.84 14.37
CA THR A 188 6.95 -4.32 13.69
C THR A 188 7.23 -4.98 12.33
N GLY A 189 8.51 -5.17 11.99
CA GLY A 189 8.93 -5.68 10.69
C GLY A 189 8.61 -4.71 9.55
N LYS A 190 8.87 -3.41 9.77
CA LYS A 190 8.54 -2.31 8.85
C LYS A 190 9.72 -1.39 8.55
N ALA A 191 10.95 -1.85 8.75
CA ALA A 191 12.12 -1.13 8.29
C ALA A 191 12.24 -1.26 6.77
N ALA A 192 11.69 -0.29 6.05
CA ALA A 192 11.87 -0.19 4.60
C ALA A 192 11.81 1.28 4.16
N GLY A 193 12.83 1.71 3.42
CA GLY A 193 12.79 2.99 2.71
C GLY A 193 11.73 2.95 1.62
N ASN A 194 10.71 3.80 1.73
CA ASN A 194 9.82 4.20 0.63
C ASN A 194 8.91 3.10 0.04
N ARG A 195 8.08 2.45 0.88
CA ARG A 195 7.04 1.53 0.41
C ARG A 195 5.67 1.86 0.99
N THR A 196 4.63 1.70 0.17
CA THR A 196 3.23 1.88 0.53
C THR A 196 2.82 0.83 1.58
N PRO A 197 2.51 1.18 2.84
CA PRO A 197 1.91 0.26 3.80
C PRO A 197 0.66 -0.39 3.21
N THR A 198 0.45 -1.66 3.52
CA THR A 198 -0.73 -2.41 3.10
C THR A 198 -1.85 -2.10 4.10
N CYS A 199 -2.28 -0.83 4.15
CA CYS A 199 -3.35 -0.40 5.04
C CYS A 199 -4.69 -1.00 4.59
N ARG A 200 -5.32 -1.80 5.46
CA ARG A 200 -6.71 -2.23 5.29
C ARG A 200 -7.56 -1.63 6.38
N CYS A 201 -8.66 -1.00 6.00
CA CYS A 201 -9.76 -0.69 6.91
C CYS A 201 -10.76 -1.84 6.86
N ARG A 202 -11.05 -2.45 8.00
CA ARG A 202 -12.26 -3.27 8.17
C ARG A 202 -13.34 -2.33 8.72
N VAL A 203 -14.40 -2.14 7.94
CA VAL A 203 -15.65 -1.49 8.37
C VAL A 203 -16.67 -2.58 8.64
#